data_AF-A0A3N6N0Y4-F1
#
_entry.id   AF-A0A3N6N0Y4-F1
#
_cell.length_a   1.000
_cell.length_b   1.000
_cell.length_c   1.000
_cell.angle_alpha   90.00
_cell.angle_beta   90.00
_cell.angle_gamma   90.00
#
_symmetry.space_group_name_H-M   'P 1'
#
loop_
_entity.id
_entity.type
_entity.pdbx_description
1 polymer ?
#
loop_
_entity_poly.entity_id
_entity_poly.type
_entity_poly.pdbx_seq_one_letter_code
_entity_poly.pdbx_strand_id
1 'polypeptide(L)' 'MRTRDEACATRQRRRSKMPWQRIETLGTIATIEHIIRKFRELIDTDSSIPPELRRALHETLDGHLLEAKRRVLLREE' A
#
# COMPACT_ATOMS: atom_id res chain seq x y z
N MET A 1 -7.68 21.63 54.78
CA MET A 1 -7.44 22.41 53.54
C MET A 1 -6.55 21.58 52.62
N ARG A 2 -7.02 21.35 51.37
CA ARG A 2 -6.32 21.06 50.08
C ARG A 2 -5.34 19.87 50.04
N THR A 3 -5.79 18.68 49.62
CA THR A 3 -5.82 18.15 48.24
C THR A 3 -4.46 18.12 47.53
N ARG A 4 -3.99 16.88 47.36
CA ARG A 4 -2.95 16.39 46.46
C ARG A 4 -3.25 16.87 45.04
N ASP A 5 -2.25 17.40 44.34
CA ASP A 5 -2.24 17.45 42.87
C ASP A 5 -0.78 17.51 42.40
N GLU A 6 -0.07 16.39 42.55
CA GLU A 6 1.06 16.09 41.66
C GLU A 6 0.45 15.67 40.31
N ALA A 7 0.19 16.66 39.46
CA ALA A 7 -0.11 16.44 38.06
C ALA A 7 1.19 15.93 37.39
N CYS A 8 1.41 14.62 37.50
CA CYS A 8 2.42 13.89 36.76
C CYS A 8 2.17 14.14 35.28
N ALA A 9 3.03 14.96 34.69
CA ALA A 9 3.06 15.30 33.29
C ALA A 9 2.94 14.01 32.45
N THR A 10 1.82 13.88 31.77
CA THR A 10 1.59 12.89 30.74
C THR A 10 2.58 13.16 29.62
N ARG A 11 3.77 12.57 29.73
CA ARG A 11 4.80 12.56 28.70
C ARG A 11 4.24 11.80 27.51
N GLN A 12 3.57 12.57 26.65
CA GLN A 12 2.91 12.11 25.45
C GLN A 12 3.94 11.38 24.61
N ARG A 13 3.87 10.05 24.70
CA ARG A 13 4.63 9.12 23.89
C ARG A 13 4.08 9.28 22.48
N ARG A 14 4.55 10.30 21.75
CA ARG A 14 4.47 10.36 20.29
C ARG A 14 5.25 9.15 19.79
N ARG A 15 4.58 8.00 19.74
CA ARG A 15 5.03 6.82 19.00
C ARG A 15 5.10 7.27 17.55
N SER A 16 6.26 7.73 17.12
CA SER A 16 6.66 7.64 15.73
C SER A 16 6.38 6.20 15.32
N LYS A 17 5.50 5.98 14.34
CA LYS A 17 5.24 4.66 13.76
C LYS A 17 6.56 3.92 13.60
N MET A 18 6.63 2.70 14.15
CA MET A 18 7.85 1.92 14.21
C MET A 18 8.38 1.71 12.79
N PRO A 19 9.69 1.93 12.54
CA PRO A 19 10.26 1.83 11.19
C PRO A 19 9.99 0.47 10.52
N TRP A 20 9.85 -0.60 11.30
CA TRP A 20 9.57 -1.96 10.82
C TRP A 20 8.22 -2.10 10.10
N GLN A 21 7.16 -1.46 10.60
CA GLN A 21 5.83 -1.49 9.96
C GLN A 21 5.87 -0.84 8.58
N ARG A 22 6.59 0.29 8.45
CA ARG A 22 6.82 0.93 7.15
C ARG A 22 7.61 0.06 6.19
N ILE A 23 8.62 -0.68 6.67
CA ILE A 23 9.43 -1.58 5.82
C ILE A 23 8.56 -2.73 5.29
N GLU A 24 7.71 -3.34 6.12
CA GLU A 24 6.78 -4.40 5.72
C GLU A 24 5.75 -3.90 4.69
N THR A 25 5.20 -2.70 4.90
CA THR A 25 4.26 -2.05 3.99
C THR A 25 4.89 -1.74 2.63
N LEU A 26 6.14 -1.23 2.61
CA LEU A 26 6.89 -1.02 1.37
C LEU A 26 7.21 -2.33 0.64
N GLY A 27 7.58 -3.39 1.37
CA GLY A 27 7.79 -4.72 0.80
C GLY A 27 6.52 -5.33 0.19
N THR A 28 5.37 -5.09 0.82
CA THR A 28 4.06 -5.51 0.31
C THR A 28 3.70 -4.77 -0.98
N ILE A 29 3.91 -3.44 -1.04
CA ILE A 29 3.68 -2.64 -2.25
C ILE A 29 4.57 -3.12 -3.40
N ALA A 30 5.86 -3.34 -3.15
CA ALA A 30 6.79 -3.82 -4.17
C ALA A 30 6.38 -5.19 -4.74
N THR A 31 5.85 -6.08 -3.89
CA THR A 31 5.34 -7.39 -4.31
C THR A 31 4.12 -7.24 -5.22
N ILE A 32 3.18 -6.35 -4.87
CA ILE A 32 1.99 -6.08 -5.69
C ILE A 32 2.40 -5.50 -7.06
N GLU A 33 3.31 -4.53 -7.08
CA GLU A 33 3.84 -3.97 -8.32
C GLU A 33 4.50 -5.02 -9.21
N HIS A 34 5.28 -5.93 -8.61
CA HIS A 34 5.93 -7.01 -9.34
C HIS A 34 4.92 -7.95 -9.99
N ILE A 35 3.86 -8.34 -9.26
CA ILE A 35 2.80 -9.20 -9.77
C ILE A 35 2.07 -8.54 -10.94
N ILE A 36 1.67 -7.28 -10.79
CA ILE A 36 1.00 -6.54 -11.87
C ILE A 36 1.89 -6.44 -13.10
N ARG A 37 3.19 -6.15 -12.94
CA ARG A 37 4.14 -6.15 -14.06
C ARG A 37 4.20 -7.50 -14.78
N LYS A 38 4.17 -8.62 -14.05
CA LYS A 38 4.14 -9.96 -14.67
C LYS A 38 2.88 -10.19 -15.51
N PHE A 39 1.71 -9.74 -15.03
CA PHE A 39 0.49 -9.81 -15.84
C PHE A 39 0.58 -8.96 -17.11
N ARG A 40 1.21 -7.78 -17.05
CA ARG A 40 1.45 -6.96 -18.24
C ARG A 40 2.32 -7.67 -19.27
N GLU A 41 3.44 -8.22 -18.83
CA GLU A 41 4.34 -9.00 -19.69
C GLU A 41 3.61 -10.18 -20.36
N LEU A 42 2.75 -10.89 -19.61
CA LEU A 42 1.94 -11.98 -20.15
C LEU A 42 0.95 -11.49 -21.23
N ILE A 43 0.26 -10.37 -21.00
CA ILE A 43 -0.69 -9.80 -21.97
C ILE A 43 0.03 -9.30 -23.24
N ASP A 44 1.22 -8.70 -23.08
CA ASP A 44 1.97 -8.15 -24.20
C ASP A 44 2.58 -9.24 -25.09
N THR A 45 2.95 -10.37 -24.49
CA THR A 45 3.51 -11.53 -25.22
C THR A 45 2.44 -12.42 -25.84
N ASP A 46 1.20 -12.36 -25.37
CA ASP A 46 0.11 -13.16 -25.92
C ASP A 46 -0.45 -12.55 -27.22
N SER A 47 -0.06 -13.12 -28.35
CA SER A 47 -0.51 -12.73 -29.69
C SER A 47 -1.99 -13.03 -29.97
N SER A 48 -2.66 -13.81 -29.12
CA SER A 48 -4.10 -14.09 -29.26
C SER A 48 -4.99 -12.94 -28.76
N ILE A 49 -4.43 -12.01 -27.99
CA ILE A 49 -5.17 -10.87 -27.44
C ILE A 49 -5.17 -9.72 -28.46
N PRO A 50 -6.37 -9.26 -28.91
CA PRO A 50 -6.47 -8.11 -29.80
C PRO A 50 -5.88 -6.82 -29.17
N PRO A 51 -5.28 -5.92 -29.95
CA PRO A 51 -4.70 -4.68 -29.44
C PRO A 51 -5.69 -3.81 -28.65
N GLU A 52 -6.95 -3.79 -29.07
CA GLU A 52 -8.03 -3.04 -28.42
C GLU A 52 -8.31 -3.58 -27.01
N LEU A 53 -8.27 -4.91 -26.85
CA LEU A 53 -8.47 -5.58 -25.58
C LEU A 53 -7.25 -5.45 -24.67
N ARG A 54 -6.02 -5.50 -25.23
CA ARG A 54 -4.78 -5.29 -24.46
C ARG A 54 -4.82 -3.97 -23.71
N ARG A 55 -5.25 -2.89 -24.38
CA ARG A 55 -5.36 -1.58 -23.76
C ARG A 55 -6.31 -1.60 -22.56
N ALA A 56 -7.51 -2.16 -22.71
CA ALA A 56 -8.49 -2.24 -21.63
C ALA A 56 -8.00 -3.10 -20.45
N LEU A 57 -7.26 -4.19 -20.73
CA LEU A 57 -6.65 -5.02 -19.69
C LEU A 57 -5.57 -4.26 -18.92
N HIS A 58 -4.71 -3.52 -19.63
CA HIS A 58 -3.67 -2.69 -18.99
C HIS A 58 -4.24 -1.59 -18.10
N GLU A 59 -5.31 -0.93 -18.55
CA GLU A 59 -6.03 0.08 -17.77
C GLU A 59 -6.68 -0.53 -16.51
N THR A 60 -7.25 -1.73 -16.64
CA THR A 60 -7.84 -2.48 -15.51
C THR A 60 -6.77 -2.86 -14.47
N LEU A 61 -5.61 -3.35 -14.93
CA LEU A 61 -4.48 -3.69 -14.06
C LEU A 61 -3.95 -2.46 -13.30
N ASP A 62 -3.87 -1.29 -13.94
CA ASP A 62 -3.49 -0.04 -13.27
C ASP A 62 -4.51 0.37 -12.20
N GLY A 63 -5.80 0.24 -12.50
CA GLY A 63 -6.87 0.49 -11.54
C GLY A 63 -6.72 -0.36 -10.28
N HIS A 64 -6.49 -1.66 -10.46
CA HIS A 64 -6.26 -2.59 -9.36
C HIS A 64 -4.97 -2.32 -8.59
N LEU A 65 -3.89 -1.94 -9.27
CA LEU A 65 -2.63 -1.56 -8.61
C LEU A 65 -2.83 -0.35 -7.69
N LEU A 66 -3.51 0.68 -8.18
CA LEU A 66 -3.82 1.88 -7.38
C LEU A 66 -4.70 1.54 -6.18
N GLU A 67 -5.72 0.71 -6.37
CA GLU A 67 -6.60 0.29 -5.28
C GLU A 67 -5.86 -0.54 -4.22
N ALA A 68 -5.02 -1.49 -4.65
CA ALA A 68 -4.23 -2.31 -3.76
C ALA A 68 -3.24 -1.47 -2.94
N LYS A 69 -2.55 -0.51 -3.58
CA LYS A 69 -1.68 0.47 -2.91
C LYS A 69 -2.46 1.29 -1.89
N ARG A 70 -3.65 1.79 -2.24
CA ARG A 70 -4.52 2.52 -1.30
C ARG A 70 -4.88 1.66 -0.10
N ARG A 71 -5.28 0.40 -0.27
CA ARG A 71 -5.64 -0.50 0.84
C ARG A 71 -4.46 -0.76 1.78
N VAL A 72 -3.27 -0.95 1.22
CA VAL A 72 -2.05 -1.18 2.01
C VAL A 72 -1.66 0.08 2.79
N LEU A 73 -1.78 1.25 2.18
CA LEU A 73 -1.51 2.54 2.82
C LEU A 73 -2.60 2.96 3.83
N LEU A 74 -3.87 2.62 3.60
CA LEU A 74 -4.98 2.93 4.52
C LEU A 74 -5.04 1.98 5.72
N ARG A 75 -4.52 0.75 5.62
CA ARG A 75 -4.32 -0.13 6.78
C ARG A 75 -3.31 0.43 7.79
N GLU A 76 -2.57 1.47 7.41
CA GLU A 76 -1.66 2.20 8.30
C GLU A 76 -2.35 3.37 9.02
N GLU A 77 -3.59 3.78 8.72
CA GLU A 77 -4.27 4.86 9.47
C GLU A 77 -4.80 4.41 10.84
#